data_AF-A0A093ZL24-F1
#
_entry.id   AF-A0A093ZL24-F1
#
_cell.length_a   1.000
_cell.length_b   1.000
_cell.length_c   1.000
_cell.angle_alpha   90.00
_cell.angle_beta   90.00
_cell.angle_gamma   90.00
#
_symmetry.space_group_name_H-M   'P 1'
#
loop_
_entity.id
_entity.type
_entity.pdbx_description
1 polymer ?
#
loop_
_entity_poly.entity_id
_entity_poly.type
_entity_poly.pdbx_seq_one_letter_code
_entity_poly.pdbx_strand_id
1 'polypeptide(L)'
;MRMVVQYIHLHVWSYTTWLGYSDASDEDLNRICKKLAEKGVTLDQRGELLAERSLCVSAIMGTQDYRSFRKYMISQHTKNLRDILPLVLNPTTNRLDAGRDLAVVVAKAFDLSAQLFTCGWTFIISMPEAGAKFARPSMRARNSEVEPLDLQMRGTRIRFAVTPFVTLRDDSGLAIVTRNIDRSSVLIEQTTLRFTIPPSPQFFPFPNTMCSPVWSNNIHMQHVTTQTDSTTPHRDPYTLAKCGGGKRRQADLGLGIPAPRHTVVAWHSRGD
;
A
#
# COMPACT_ATOMS: atom_id res chain seq x y z
N MET A 1 -8.67 -1.14 6.52
CA MET A 1 -8.10 -0.02 5.74
C MET A 1 -6.69 -0.29 5.22
N ARG A 2 -5.70 -0.63 6.07
CA ARG A 2 -4.31 -0.92 5.62
C ARG A 2 -4.23 -1.83 4.40
N MET A 3 -4.92 -2.99 4.42
CA MET A 3 -4.90 -3.95 3.30
C MET A 3 -5.33 -3.33 1.96
N VAL A 4 -6.44 -2.59 1.95
CA VAL A 4 -6.96 -1.96 0.73
C VAL A 4 -6.02 -0.87 0.21
N VAL A 5 -5.50 -0.02 1.11
CA VAL A 5 -4.57 1.05 0.74
C VAL A 5 -3.24 0.47 0.24
N GLN A 6 -2.73 -0.57 0.89
CA GLN A 6 -1.53 -1.28 0.46
C GLN A 6 -1.72 -1.91 -0.91
N TYR A 7 -2.87 -2.55 -1.17
CA TYR A 7 -3.19 -3.10 -2.48
C TYR A 7 -3.22 -2.01 -3.56
N ILE A 8 -3.88 -0.87 -3.29
CA ILE A 8 -3.93 0.25 -4.23
C ILE A 8 -2.52 0.74 -4.57
N HIS A 9 -1.69 0.95 -3.55
CA HIS A 9 -0.31 1.39 -3.75
C HIS A 9 0.51 0.39 -4.57
N LEU A 10 0.46 -0.89 -4.23
CA LEU A 10 1.29 -1.92 -4.87
C LEU A 10 0.80 -2.33 -6.26
N HIS A 11 -0.50 -2.27 -6.51
CA HIS A 11 -1.09 -2.79 -7.73
C HIS A 11 -1.70 -1.71 -8.59
N VAL A 12 -2.62 -0.88 -8.07
CA VAL A 12 -3.35 0.12 -8.88
C VAL A 12 -2.45 1.29 -9.31
N TRP A 13 -1.54 1.73 -8.44
CA TRP A 13 -0.56 2.79 -8.72
C TRP A 13 0.77 2.25 -9.29
N SER A 14 0.82 0.96 -9.61
CA SER A 14 1.93 0.38 -10.35
C SER A 14 1.83 0.70 -11.83
N TYR A 15 2.98 0.85 -12.49
CA TYR A 15 3.04 1.01 -13.94
C TYR A 15 2.45 -0.20 -14.66
N THR A 16 2.46 -1.38 -14.02
CA THR A 16 1.88 -2.60 -14.56
C THR A 16 0.38 -2.49 -14.81
N THR A 17 -0.31 -1.56 -14.14
CA THR A 17 -1.73 -1.27 -14.38
C THR A 17 -1.99 -0.58 -15.73
N TRP A 18 -0.95 -0.03 -16.33
CA TRP A 18 -1.01 0.58 -17.66
C TRP A 18 -0.63 -0.38 -18.79
N LEU A 19 -0.20 -1.60 -18.44
CA LEU A 19 0.12 -2.65 -19.41
C LEU A 19 -1.14 -3.36 -19.92
N GLY A 20 -1.01 -4.05 -21.04
CA GLY A 20 -2.10 -4.74 -21.73
C GLY A 20 -2.98 -3.80 -22.55
N TYR A 21 -2.59 -2.53 -22.70
CA TYR A 21 -3.27 -1.61 -23.61
C TYR A 21 -2.86 -1.86 -25.07
N SER A 22 -1.54 -1.93 -25.32
CA SER A 22 -0.96 -2.26 -26.64
C SER A 22 0.49 -2.72 -26.48
N ASP A 23 0.96 -3.58 -27.37
CA ASP A 23 2.35 -4.08 -27.31
C ASP A 23 3.40 -2.96 -27.34
N ALA A 24 3.13 -1.90 -28.13
CA ALA A 24 4.01 -0.74 -28.22
C ALA A 24 4.08 0.06 -26.91
N SER A 25 2.93 0.41 -26.32
CA SER A 25 2.90 1.11 -25.04
C SER A 25 3.51 0.27 -23.91
N ASP A 26 3.34 -1.04 -23.97
CA ASP A 26 3.87 -1.97 -22.98
C ASP A 26 5.40 -2.05 -23.05
N GLU A 27 5.96 -2.10 -24.27
CA GLU A 27 7.41 -2.06 -24.47
C GLU A 27 8.01 -0.74 -23.95
N ASP A 28 7.41 0.39 -24.30
CA ASP A 28 7.83 1.72 -23.85
C ASP A 28 7.79 1.83 -22.32
N LEU A 29 6.64 1.51 -21.70
CA LEU A 29 6.49 1.60 -20.25
C LEU A 29 7.45 0.69 -19.50
N ASN A 30 7.66 -0.54 -19.96
CA ASN A 30 8.61 -1.46 -19.35
C ASN A 30 10.04 -0.92 -19.44
N ARG A 31 10.44 -0.41 -20.61
CA ARG A 31 11.75 0.20 -20.82
C ARG A 31 11.97 1.39 -19.90
N ILE A 32 11.02 2.32 -19.86
CA ILE A 32 11.10 3.54 -19.06
C ILE A 32 11.15 3.21 -17.56
N CYS A 33 10.22 2.39 -17.07
CA CYS A 33 10.10 2.09 -15.65
C CYS A 33 11.26 1.23 -15.14
N LYS A 34 11.80 0.32 -15.97
CA LYS A 34 13.02 -0.42 -15.65
C LYS A 34 14.21 0.52 -15.49
N LYS A 35 14.40 1.45 -16.44
CA LYS A 35 15.49 2.44 -16.37
C LYS A 35 15.34 3.39 -15.19
N LEU A 36 14.12 3.84 -14.87
CA LEU A 36 13.84 4.66 -13.68
C LEU A 36 14.16 3.96 -12.34
N ALA A 37 14.18 2.63 -12.33
CA ALA A 37 14.51 1.81 -11.16
C ALA A 37 16.02 1.51 -11.03
N GLU A 38 16.81 1.76 -12.08
CA GLU A 38 18.25 1.54 -12.06
C GLU A 38 18.96 2.56 -11.15
N LYS A 39 20.06 2.12 -10.52
CA LYS A 39 20.93 3.00 -9.75
C LYS A 39 21.85 3.77 -10.70
N GLY A 40 22.12 5.04 -10.40
CA GLY A 40 23.08 5.85 -11.16
C GLY A 40 22.49 6.64 -12.33
N VAL A 41 21.16 6.66 -12.49
CA VAL A 41 20.50 7.57 -13.44
C VAL A 41 20.74 9.02 -13.00
N THR A 42 21.25 9.85 -13.92
CA THR A 42 21.49 11.27 -13.63
C THR A 42 20.17 12.03 -13.49
N LEU A 43 20.23 13.24 -12.93
CA LEU A 43 19.03 14.08 -12.75
C LEU A 43 18.34 14.35 -14.10
N ASP A 44 19.10 14.77 -15.10
CA ASP A 44 18.61 15.09 -16.43
C ASP A 44 17.97 13.86 -17.10
N GLN A 45 18.66 12.73 -17.09
CA GLN A 45 18.14 11.47 -17.64
C GLN A 45 16.85 11.03 -16.95
N ARG A 46 16.75 11.24 -15.63
CA ARG A 46 15.54 10.92 -14.88
C ARG A 46 14.38 11.83 -15.27
N GLY A 47 14.63 13.13 -15.42
CA GLY A 47 13.65 14.10 -15.91
C GLY A 47 13.10 13.74 -17.29
N GLU A 48 13.98 13.38 -18.22
CA GLU A 48 13.60 12.90 -19.56
C GLU A 48 12.71 11.65 -19.48
N LEU A 49 13.09 10.66 -18.67
CA LEU A 49 12.30 9.43 -18.49
C LEU A 49 10.92 9.70 -17.88
N LEU A 50 10.82 10.63 -16.94
CA LEU A 50 9.53 11.03 -16.35
C LEU A 50 8.63 11.74 -17.37
N ALA A 51 9.20 12.59 -18.22
CA ALA A 51 8.49 13.23 -19.32
C ALA A 51 8.03 12.19 -20.36
N GLU A 52 8.89 11.25 -20.73
CA GLU A 52 8.57 10.17 -21.67
C GLU A 52 7.43 9.29 -21.15
N ARG A 53 7.48 8.89 -19.86
CA ARG A 53 6.39 8.17 -19.20
C ARG A 53 5.08 8.94 -19.25
N SER A 54 5.13 10.24 -18.98
CA SER A 54 3.96 11.11 -19.01
C SER A 54 3.35 11.17 -20.42
N LEU A 55 4.18 11.29 -21.45
CA LEU A 55 3.73 11.27 -22.85
C LEU A 55 3.11 9.92 -23.23
N CYS A 56 3.73 8.81 -22.85
CA CYS A 56 3.21 7.47 -23.12
C CYS A 56 1.82 7.27 -22.51
N VAL A 57 1.66 7.58 -21.21
CA VAL A 57 0.36 7.46 -20.53
C VAL A 57 -0.67 8.45 -21.07
N SER A 58 -0.26 9.68 -21.40
CA SER A 58 -1.16 10.67 -22.02
C SER A 58 -1.63 10.23 -23.40
N ALA A 59 -0.77 9.57 -24.19
CA ALA A 59 -1.12 9.02 -25.49
C ALA A 59 -2.16 7.90 -25.36
N ILE A 60 -1.99 6.98 -24.39
CA ILE A 60 -3.01 5.95 -24.07
C ILE A 60 -4.34 6.63 -23.74
N MET A 61 -4.33 7.65 -22.87
CA MET A 61 -5.54 8.36 -22.44
C MET A 61 -6.24 9.13 -23.57
N GLY A 62 -5.49 9.56 -24.60
CA GLY A 62 -6.00 10.29 -25.75
C GLY A 62 -6.68 9.40 -26.81
N THR A 63 -6.63 8.08 -26.66
CA THR A 63 -7.22 7.14 -27.61
C THR A 63 -8.72 6.93 -27.42
N GLN A 64 -9.41 6.45 -28.47
CA GLN A 64 -10.83 6.10 -28.41
C GLN A 64 -11.11 4.91 -27.45
N ASP A 65 -10.16 3.97 -27.35
CA ASP A 65 -10.32 2.71 -26.61
C ASP A 65 -9.98 2.85 -25.12
N TYR A 66 -9.44 3.99 -24.70
CA TYR A 66 -9.10 4.28 -23.31
C TYR A 66 -10.25 4.03 -22.34
N ARG A 67 -11.49 4.39 -22.71
CA ARG A 67 -12.67 4.18 -21.84
C ARG A 67 -12.90 2.70 -21.55
N SER A 68 -12.72 1.85 -22.56
CA SER A 68 -12.88 0.40 -22.45
C SER A 68 -11.75 -0.20 -21.61
N PHE A 69 -10.50 0.23 -21.87
CA PHE A 69 -9.33 -0.16 -21.08
C PHE A 69 -9.49 0.21 -19.60
N ARG A 70 -9.86 1.46 -19.30
CA ARG A 70 -10.13 1.92 -17.93
C ARG A 70 -11.21 1.07 -17.25
N LYS A 71 -12.33 0.81 -17.94
CA LYS A 71 -13.41 -0.03 -17.40
C LYS A 71 -12.91 -1.45 -17.09
N TYR A 72 -12.12 -2.03 -17.99
CA TYR A 72 -11.50 -3.34 -17.79
C TYR A 72 -10.58 -3.36 -16.56
N MET A 73 -9.65 -2.40 -16.44
CA MET A 73 -8.72 -2.34 -15.31
C MET A 73 -9.43 -2.14 -13.98
N ILE A 74 -10.44 -1.27 -13.92
CA ILE A 74 -11.27 -1.10 -12.71
C ILE A 74 -11.95 -2.42 -12.34
N SER A 75 -12.49 -3.15 -13.31
CA SER A 75 -13.13 -4.45 -13.08
C SER A 75 -12.13 -5.48 -12.53
N GLN A 76 -10.92 -5.55 -13.09
CA GLN A 76 -9.87 -6.48 -12.65
C GLN A 76 -9.46 -6.22 -11.20
N HIS A 77 -9.11 -4.98 -10.87
CA HIS A 77 -8.70 -4.63 -9.51
C HIS A 77 -9.83 -4.76 -8.49
N THR A 78 -11.07 -4.43 -8.89
CA THR A 78 -12.24 -4.63 -8.03
C THR A 78 -12.44 -6.11 -7.73
N LYS A 79 -12.32 -6.99 -8.73
CA LYS A 79 -12.42 -8.44 -8.53
C LYS A 79 -11.36 -8.93 -7.54
N ASN A 80 -10.09 -8.57 -7.76
CA ASN A 80 -8.99 -8.97 -6.89
C ASN A 80 -9.18 -8.48 -5.44
N LEU A 81 -9.65 -7.25 -5.24
CA LEU A 81 -9.95 -6.75 -3.90
C LEU A 81 -11.15 -7.43 -3.27
N ARG A 82 -12.17 -7.82 -4.07
CA ARG A 82 -13.33 -8.59 -3.59
C ARG A 82 -12.95 -9.98 -3.12
N ASP A 83 -11.90 -10.57 -3.66
CA ASP A 83 -11.38 -11.87 -3.22
C ASP A 83 -10.71 -11.75 -1.83
N ILE A 84 -10.13 -10.59 -1.50
CA ILE A 84 -9.47 -10.32 -0.20
C ILE A 84 -10.48 -9.82 0.84
N LEU A 85 -11.58 -9.19 0.39
CA LEU A 85 -12.59 -8.53 1.19
C LEU A 85 -13.20 -9.40 2.33
N PRO A 86 -13.44 -10.72 2.16
CA PRO A 86 -13.98 -11.56 3.23
C PRO A 86 -13.12 -11.61 4.50
N LEU A 87 -11.82 -11.38 4.39
CA LEU A 87 -10.89 -11.41 5.53
C LEU A 87 -10.99 -10.19 6.43
N VAL A 88 -11.60 -9.10 5.92
CA VAL A 88 -11.61 -7.78 6.57
C VAL A 88 -13.00 -7.23 6.80
N LEU A 89 -14.03 -7.87 6.25
CA LEU A 89 -15.43 -7.46 6.45
C LEU A 89 -15.96 -7.96 7.78
N ASN A 90 -16.81 -7.13 8.39
CA ASN A 90 -17.66 -7.56 9.49
C ASN A 90 -18.64 -8.63 8.96
N PRO A 91 -18.88 -9.73 9.69
CA PRO A 91 -19.89 -10.74 9.32
C PRO A 91 -21.27 -10.18 8.96
N THR A 92 -21.67 -9.03 9.50
CA THR A 92 -22.97 -8.41 9.24
C THR A 92 -23.02 -7.53 7.99
N THR A 93 -21.89 -7.29 7.32
CA THR A 93 -21.83 -6.38 6.17
C THR A 93 -22.40 -7.03 4.89
N ASN A 94 -23.25 -6.29 4.18
CA ASN A 94 -23.71 -6.68 2.85
C ASN A 94 -22.54 -6.70 1.85
N ARG A 95 -22.17 -7.90 1.39
CA ARG A 95 -21.06 -8.12 0.47
C ARG A 95 -21.27 -7.48 -0.91
N LEU A 96 -22.52 -7.37 -1.35
CA LEU A 96 -22.84 -6.75 -2.65
C LEU A 96 -22.58 -5.25 -2.62
N ASP A 97 -23.04 -4.57 -1.57
CA ASP A 97 -22.84 -3.13 -1.40
C ASP A 97 -21.37 -2.81 -1.15
N ALA A 98 -20.69 -3.57 -0.28
CA ALA A 98 -19.25 -3.43 -0.08
C ALA A 98 -18.44 -3.62 -1.37
N GLY A 99 -18.87 -4.54 -2.25
CA GLY A 99 -18.26 -4.74 -3.57
C GLY A 99 -18.48 -3.57 -4.53
N ARG A 100 -19.63 -2.90 -4.47
CA ARG A 100 -19.91 -1.68 -5.26
C ARG A 100 -19.08 -0.51 -4.77
N ASP A 101 -19.01 -0.30 -3.47
CA ASP A 101 -18.20 0.76 -2.87
C ASP A 101 -16.71 0.59 -3.20
N LEU A 102 -16.24 -0.65 -3.18
CA LEU A 102 -14.88 -0.99 -3.58
C LEU A 102 -14.60 -0.62 -5.04
N ALA A 103 -15.56 -0.81 -5.94
CA ALA A 103 -15.42 -0.40 -7.34
C ALA A 103 -15.27 1.12 -7.47
N VAL A 104 -15.97 1.90 -6.64
CA VAL A 104 -15.83 3.37 -6.59
C VAL A 104 -14.44 3.76 -6.10
N VAL A 105 -13.94 3.11 -5.04
CA VAL A 105 -12.59 3.34 -4.52
C VAL A 105 -11.53 3.02 -5.58
N VAL A 106 -11.65 1.89 -6.27
CA VAL A 106 -10.73 1.49 -7.35
C VAL A 106 -10.79 2.48 -8.51
N ALA A 107 -11.98 2.95 -8.90
CA ALA A 107 -12.12 3.95 -9.95
C ALA A 107 -11.38 5.24 -9.60
N LYS A 108 -11.55 5.75 -8.37
CA LYS A 108 -10.82 6.93 -7.89
C LYS A 108 -9.32 6.70 -7.81
N ALA A 109 -8.90 5.51 -7.36
CA ALA A 109 -7.48 5.15 -7.31
C ALA A 109 -6.85 5.06 -8.71
N PHE A 110 -7.57 4.54 -9.70
CA PHE A 110 -7.13 4.50 -11.09
C PHE A 110 -7.02 5.90 -11.68
N ASP A 111 -8.01 6.77 -11.43
CA ASP A 111 -7.96 8.17 -11.87
C ASP A 111 -6.77 8.93 -11.25
N LEU A 112 -6.45 8.65 -9.99
CA LEU A 112 -5.25 9.19 -9.35
C LEU A 112 -3.97 8.59 -9.94
N SER A 113 -3.97 7.29 -10.31
CA SER A 113 -2.86 6.67 -11.05
C SER A 113 -2.54 7.46 -12.31
N ALA A 114 -3.57 7.86 -13.08
CA ALA A 114 -3.38 8.66 -14.30
C ALA A 114 -2.65 9.98 -14.01
N GLN A 115 -3.02 10.65 -12.92
CA GLN A 115 -2.37 11.90 -12.49
C GLN A 115 -0.93 11.65 -12.03
N LEU A 116 -0.68 10.59 -11.25
CA LEU A 116 0.66 10.24 -10.78
C LEU A 116 1.63 9.98 -11.93
N PHE A 117 1.15 9.35 -13.00
CA PHE A 117 1.99 9.02 -14.16
C PHE A 117 2.20 10.19 -15.12
N THR A 118 1.30 11.17 -15.13
CA THR A 118 1.34 12.31 -16.06
C THR A 118 1.91 13.61 -15.47
N CYS A 119 1.93 13.77 -14.14
CA CYS A 119 2.37 15.02 -13.48
C CYS A 119 3.88 15.29 -13.48
N GLY A 120 4.71 14.38 -13.98
CA GLY A 120 6.16 14.58 -14.12
C GLY A 120 6.96 14.50 -12.82
N TRP A 121 6.35 14.12 -11.69
CA TRP A 121 7.04 13.94 -10.42
C TRP A 121 7.21 12.46 -10.03
N THR A 122 8.16 12.22 -9.12
CA THR A 122 8.32 10.92 -8.46
C THR A 122 7.68 10.97 -7.09
N PHE A 123 6.71 10.09 -6.83
CA PHE A 123 6.13 9.90 -5.51
C PHE A 123 6.77 8.69 -4.84
N ILE A 124 7.18 8.84 -3.59
CA ILE A 124 7.66 7.75 -2.75
C ILE A 124 6.62 7.53 -1.67
N ILE A 125 5.96 6.38 -1.74
CA ILE A 125 4.90 5.99 -0.83
C ILE A 125 5.40 4.79 -0.07
N SER A 126 5.44 4.89 1.25
CA SER A 126 5.87 3.79 2.10
C SER A 126 5.00 3.68 3.33
N MET A 127 4.73 2.46 3.76
CA MET A 127 3.91 2.21 4.93
C MET A 127 4.79 1.69 6.06
N PRO A 128 4.85 2.38 7.21
CA PRO A 128 5.64 1.90 8.34
C PRO A 128 5.25 0.49 8.78
N GLU A 129 6.27 -0.31 9.09
CA GLU A 129 6.18 -1.68 9.61
C GLU A 129 5.83 -1.69 11.09
N ALA A 130 5.04 -2.68 11.52
CA ALA A 130 4.79 -2.87 12.94
C ALA A 130 6.11 -3.14 13.69
N GLY A 131 6.27 -2.55 14.86
CA GLY A 131 7.50 -2.61 15.66
C GLY A 131 8.57 -1.59 15.26
N ALA A 132 8.39 -0.81 14.18
CA ALA A 132 9.31 0.28 13.83
C ALA A 132 9.33 1.37 14.92
N LYS A 133 10.47 2.05 15.10
CA LYS A 133 10.56 3.20 16.00
C LYS A 133 9.75 4.37 15.45
N PHE A 134 9.05 5.06 16.34
CA PHE A 134 8.32 6.28 16.00
C PHE A 134 9.29 7.36 15.52
N ALA A 135 8.98 7.95 14.37
CA ALA A 135 9.75 9.03 13.77
C ALA A 135 8.83 10.23 13.50
N ARG A 136 8.98 11.31 14.27
CA ARG A 136 8.18 12.54 14.15
C ARG A 136 8.14 13.12 12.72
N PRO A 137 9.22 13.09 11.91
CA PRO A 137 9.18 13.65 10.56
C PRO A 137 8.22 12.92 9.61
N SER A 138 8.02 11.61 9.80
CA SER A 138 7.26 10.76 8.87
C SER A 138 6.00 10.15 9.47
N MET A 139 5.78 10.29 10.78
CA MET A 139 4.68 9.64 11.50
C MET A 139 3.89 10.63 12.37
N ARG A 140 2.60 10.34 12.55
CA ARG A 140 1.68 11.01 13.47
C ARG A 140 0.99 9.96 14.33
N ALA A 141 1.25 9.96 15.63
CA ALA A 141 0.56 9.09 16.57
C ALA A 141 -0.91 9.54 16.71
N ARG A 142 -1.85 8.59 16.63
CA ARG A 142 -3.30 8.87 16.73
C ARG A 142 -3.93 8.49 18.07
N ASN A 143 -3.25 7.65 18.85
CA ASN A 143 -3.74 7.12 20.12
C ASN A 143 -2.87 7.58 21.31
N SER A 144 -2.31 8.78 21.26
CA SER A 144 -1.45 9.30 22.31
C SER A 144 -1.49 10.82 22.34
N GLU A 145 -1.61 11.36 23.55
CA GLU A 145 -1.50 12.79 23.84
C GLU A 145 -0.05 13.22 24.14
N VAL A 146 0.87 12.26 24.29
CA VAL A 146 2.31 12.54 24.49
C VAL A 146 2.87 13.28 23.28
N GLU A 147 3.71 14.28 23.55
CA GLU A 147 4.34 15.10 22.53
C GLU A 147 5.19 14.23 21.56
N PRO A 148 5.16 14.47 20.24
CA PRO A 148 5.83 13.60 19.27
C PRO A 148 7.35 13.48 19.39
N LEU A 149 8.06 14.54 19.81
CA LEU A 149 9.49 14.48 20.09
C LEU A 149 9.78 13.55 21.28
N ASP A 150 8.98 13.61 22.35
CA ASP A 150 9.11 12.70 23.49
C ASP A 150 8.93 11.23 23.08
N LEU A 151 7.93 10.96 22.23
CA LEU A 151 7.70 9.61 21.70
C LEU A 151 8.92 9.10 20.92
N GLN A 152 9.54 9.96 20.12
CA GLN A 152 10.75 9.64 19.36
C GLN A 152 11.97 9.43 20.27
N MET A 153 12.17 10.30 21.26
CA MET A 153 13.28 10.23 22.22
C MET A 153 13.22 8.96 23.08
N ARG A 154 12.02 8.51 23.45
CA ARG A 154 11.79 7.25 24.18
C ARG A 154 12.01 6.00 23.31
N GLY A 155 12.19 6.16 22.00
CA GLY A 155 12.27 5.04 21.07
C GLY A 155 10.96 4.24 21.00
N THR A 156 9.82 4.91 21.19
CA THR A 156 8.49 4.28 21.20
C THR A 156 8.27 3.50 19.92
N ARG A 157 7.74 2.28 20.02
CA ARG A 157 7.46 1.44 18.84
C ARG A 157 6.02 1.59 18.38
N ILE A 158 5.85 1.59 17.06
CA ILE A 158 4.52 1.62 16.46
C ILE A 158 3.94 0.21 16.47
N ARG A 159 2.65 0.08 16.78
CA ARG A 159 1.90 -1.17 16.68
C ARG A 159 1.31 -1.36 15.29
N PHE A 160 0.86 -0.28 14.66
CA PHE A 160 0.15 -0.35 13.39
C PHE A 160 0.23 0.97 12.64
N ALA A 161 0.47 0.95 11.33
CA ALA A 161 0.26 2.13 10.49
C ALA A 161 -1.11 2.05 9.80
N VAL A 162 -1.85 3.15 9.84
CA VAL A 162 -3.19 3.31 9.27
C VAL A 162 -3.11 3.86 7.85
N THR A 163 -2.28 4.88 7.62
CA THR A 163 -2.05 5.52 6.31
C THR A 163 -0.56 5.46 5.93
N PRO A 164 -0.20 5.52 4.64
CA PRO A 164 1.19 5.59 4.23
C PRO A 164 1.81 6.94 4.56
N PHE A 165 3.14 6.97 4.61
CA PHE A 165 3.95 8.17 4.51
C PHE A 165 4.21 8.46 3.03
N VAL A 166 4.01 9.70 2.61
CA VAL A 166 4.11 10.11 1.20
C VAL A 166 5.09 11.26 1.07
N THR A 167 6.10 11.08 0.22
CA THR A 167 7.01 12.15 -0.20
C THR A 167 6.96 12.36 -1.69
N LEU A 168 7.22 13.61 -2.07
CA LEU A 168 7.41 14.04 -3.44
C LEU A 168 8.90 14.25 -3.66
N ARG A 169 9.38 13.75 -4.79
CA ARG A 169 10.68 14.09 -5.35
C ARG A 169 10.46 14.79 -6.68
N ASP A 170 10.92 16.03 -6.71
CA ASP A 170 10.93 16.88 -7.89
C ASP A 170 12.34 16.91 -8.49
N ASP A 171 12.41 16.50 -9.75
CA ASP A 171 13.63 16.33 -10.54
C ASP A 171 13.74 17.39 -11.67
N SER A 172 12.83 18.37 -11.76
CA SER A 172 12.77 19.32 -12.89
C SER A 172 13.73 20.51 -12.80
N GLY A 173 14.46 20.66 -11.68
CA GLY A 173 15.35 21.80 -11.43
C GLY A 173 16.84 21.44 -11.49
N LEU A 174 17.70 22.39 -11.14
CA LEU A 174 19.15 22.17 -11.01
C LEU A 174 19.53 21.26 -9.84
N ALA A 175 18.59 20.99 -8.94
CA ALA A 175 18.79 20.16 -7.75
C ALA A 175 17.52 19.35 -7.45
N ILE A 176 17.71 18.20 -6.80
CA ILE A 176 16.62 17.36 -6.33
C ILE A 176 15.92 18.04 -5.15
N VAL A 177 14.63 18.32 -5.29
CA VAL A 177 13.82 18.86 -4.19
C VAL A 177 12.91 17.76 -3.67
N THR A 178 13.04 17.43 -2.38
CA THR A 178 12.16 16.46 -1.71
C THR A 178 11.22 17.17 -0.74
N ARG A 179 9.92 16.85 -0.79
CA ARG A 179 8.90 17.43 0.11
C ARG A 179 8.07 16.32 0.75
N ASN A 180 7.77 16.47 2.03
CA ASN A 180 6.81 15.60 2.71
C ASN A 180 5.40 16.06 2.35
N ILE A 181 4.63 15.20 1.69
CA ILE A 181 3.22 15.48 1.36
C ILE A 181 2.34 15.13 2.55
N ASP A 182 2.52 13.93 3.11
CA ASP A 182 1.73 13.47 4.23
C ASP A 182 2.53 12.56 5.17
N ARG A 183 2.18 12.62 6.46
CA ARG A 183 2.75 11.75 7.49
C ARG A 183 1.87 10.52 7.69
N SER A 184 2.51 9.37 7.90
CA SER A 184 1.79 8.15 8.24
C SER A 184 1.07 8.32 9.57
N SER A 185 -0.25 8.12 9.56
CA SER A 185 -1.03 8.00 10.79
C SER A 185 -0.76 6.63 11.40
N VAL A 186 -0.22 6.60 12.61
CA VAL A 186 0.20 5.36 13.30
C VAL A 186 -0.47 5.23 14.66
N LEU A 187 -0.69 3.98 15.05
CA LEU A 187 -1.02 3.60 16.42
C LEU A 187 0.28 3.16 17.10
N ILE A 188 0.57 3.74 18.25
CA ILE A 188 1.73 3.40 19.05
C ILE A 188 1.37 2.44 20.16
N GLU A 189 2.39 1.77 20.70
CA GLU A 189 2.26 1.04 21.94
C GLU A 189 1.97 2.02 23.08
N GLN A 190 0.75 1.98 23.60
CA GLN A 190 0.46 2.64 24.87
C GLN A 190 1.13 1.80 25.96
N THR A 191 2.27 2.27 26.46
CA THR A 191 2.69 1.89 27.80
C THR A 191 1.68 2.52 28.74
N THR A 192 0.58 1.82 29.02
CA THR A 192 -0.23 2.14 30.18
C THR A 192 0.74 2.04 31.34
N LEU A 193 1.14 3.19 31.90
CA LEU A 193 1.68 3.22 33.25
C LEU A 193 0.57 2.60 34.10
N ARG A 194 0.67 1.29 34.36
CA ARG A 194 -0.10 0.66 35.41
C ARG A 194 0.22 1.51 36.63
N PHE A 195 -0.76 2.26 37.12
CA PHE A 195 -0.70 2.79 38.46
C PHE A 195 -0.29 1.61 39.34
N THR A 196 0.92 1.69 39.89
CA THR A 196 1.41 0.78 40.90
C THR A 196 0.35 0.83 42.00
N ILE A 197 -0.44 -0.23 42.13
CA ILE A 197 -1.24 -0.40 43.33
C ILE A 197 -0.22 -0.40 44.46
N PRO A 198 -0.26 0.56 45.40
CA PRO A 198 0.66 0.52 46.54
C PRO A 198 0.47 -0.83 47.21
N PRO A 199 1.56 -1.53 47.62
CA PRO A 199 1.43 -2.82 48.26
C PRO A 199 0.49 -2.67 49.46
N SER A 200 -0.54 -3.51 49.48
CA SER A 200 -1.50 -3.60 50.58
C SER A 200 -0.73 -3.65 51.91
N PRO A 201 -1.16 -2.91 52.95
CA PRO A 201 -0.50 -2.99 54.24
C PRO A 201 -0.53 -4.43 54.73
N GLN A 202 0.65 -4.89 55.16
CA GLN A 202 0.90 -6.26 55.60
C GLN A 202 -0.12 -6.66 56.68
N PHE A 203 -0.79 -7.78 56.44
CA PHE A 203 -1.63 -8.46 57.43
C PHE A 203 -0.77 -8.82 58.65
N PHE A 204 -1.13 -8.26 59.81
CA PHE A 204 -0.67 -8.76 61.11
C PHE A 204 -1.31 -10.15 61.35
N PRO A 205 -0.54 -11.15 61.81
CA PRO A 205 -1.09 -12.45 62.15
C PRO A 205 -1.73 -12.40 63.54
N PHE A 206 -3.01 -12.74 63.63
CA PHE A 206 -3.62 -13.20 64.88
C PHE A 206 -3.93 -14.70 64.79
N PRO A 207 -3.84 -15.43 65.92
CA PRO A 207 -3.56 -16.86 65.91
C PRO A 207 -4.81 -17.74 65.79
N ASN A 208 -4.58 -18.88 65.14
CA ASN A 208 -5.24 -20.18 65.25
C ASN A 208 -6.51 -20.27 66.12
N THR A 209 -7.61 -20.68 65.48
CA THR A 209 -8.48 -21.71 66.07
C THR A 209 -9.05 -22.60 64.98
N MET A 210 -8.91 -23.90 65.20
CA MET A 210 -9.31 -25.01 64.35
C MET A 210 -10.82 -25.00 64.06
N CYS A 211 -11.20 -25.39 62.84
CA CYS A 211 -12.16 -26.48 62.57
C CYS A 211 -12.19 -26.78 61.06
N SER A 212 -11.65 -27.93 60.68
CA SER A 212 -12.09 -28.74 59.54
C SER A 212 -13.14 -29.74 60.08
N PRO A 213 -14.00 -30.41 59.27
CA PRO A 213 -13.52 -31.15 58.10
C PRO A 213 -14.53 -31.46 56.94
N VAL A 214 -13.98 -32.09 55.88
CA VAL A 214 -14.61 -32.95 54.84
C VAL A 214 -15.54 -32.20 53.85
N TRP A 215 -15.30 -32.24 52.53
CA TRP A 215 -15.69 -33.32 51.63
C TRP A 215 -14.85 -33.43 50.36
N SER A 216 -14.64 -34.69 49.99
CA SER A 216 -13.91 -35.26 48.86
C SER A 216 -14.71 -35.20 47.55
N ASN A 217 -14.00 -35.11 46.41
CA ASN A 217 -14.14 -35.95 45.18
C ASN A 217 -13.39 -35.26 44.02
N ASN A 218 -12.18 -35.68 43.64
CA ASN A 218 -11.78 -36.78 42.74
C ASN A 218 -12.24 -36.70 41.26
N ILE A 219 -11.24 -36.74 40.35
CA ILE A 219 -11.21 -37.42 39.03
C ILE A 219 -11.84 -36.61 37.85
N HIS A 220 -11.26 -36.43 36.64
CA HIS A 220 -10.26 -37.18 35.86
C HIS A 220 -9.53 -36.29 34.81
N MET A 221 -8.25 -36.58 34.56
CA MET A 221 -7.56 -36.33 33.27
C MET A 221 -8.01 -37.37 32.23
N GLN A 222 -8.06 -37.00 30.95
CA GLN A 222 -7.57 -37.88 29.88
C GLN A 222 -6.91 -37.07 28.73
N HIS A 223 -5.68 -37.46 28.43
CA HIS A 223 -4.91 -37.21 27.22
C HIS A 223 -5.37 -38.19 26.13
N VAL A 224 -5.40 -37.77 24.86
CA VAL A 224 -5.16 -38.65 23.71
C VAL A 224 -4.27 -37.92 22.70
N THR A 225 -3.22 -38.61 22.28
CA THR A 225 -2.17 -38.22 21.33
C THR A 225 -2.27 -39.14 20.10
N THR A 226 -1.51 -38.77 19.04
CA THR A 226 -1.08 -39.53 17.83
C THR A 226 -2.00 -39.42 16.60
N GLN A 227 -1.54 -39.40 15.35
CA GLN A 227 -0.21 -39.36 14.71
C GLN A 227 -0.36 -38.92 13.24
N THR A 228 0.78 -38.57 12.64
CA THR A 228 1.13 -38.34 11.22
C THR A 228 0.67 -39.44 10.24
N ASP A 229 0.40 -39.12 8.96
CA ASP A 229 1.38 -39.26 7.87
C ASP A 229 0.87 -38.83 6.46
N SER A 230 1.86 -38.58 5.61
CA SER A 230 1.99 -38.18 4.19
C SER A 230 1.06 -38.75 3.10
N THR A 231 0.86 -37.97 2.00
CA THR A 231 1.28 -38.28 0.61
C THR A 231 0.75 -37.28 -0.44
N THR A 232 1.63 -36.82 -1.35
CA THR A 232 1.36 -36.12 -2.63
C THR A 232 1.21 -37.15 -3.78
N PRO A 233 0.56 -36.82 -4.92
CA PRO A 233 1.33 -36.42 -6.11
C PRO A 233 0.67 -35.43 -7.11
N HIS A 234 1.55 -34.68 -7.79
CA HIS A 234 1.57 -34.19 -9.18
C HIS A 234 0.29 -34.09 -10.06
N ARG A 235 0.11 -32.92 -10.71
CA ARG A 235 -0.15 -32.77 -12.18
C ARG A 235 -0.16 -31.30 -12.63
N ASP A 236 0.80 -30.94 -13.48
CA ASP A 236 0.65 -29.91 -14.53
C ASP A 236 0.13 -30.61 -15.80
N PRO A 237 -0.60 -29.91 -16.70
CA PRO A 237 0.06 -29.43 -17.92
C PRO A 237 -0.54 -28.12 -18.48
N TYR A 238 0.26 -27.30 -19.17
CA TYR A 238 -0.07 -26.75 -20.51
C TYR A 238 1.19 -26.13 -21.14
N THR A 239 1.47 -26.57 -22.38
CA THR A 239 2.52 -26.08 -23.28
C THR A 239 1.90 -25.94 -24.68
N LEU A 240 2.49 -25.08 -25.52
CA LEU A 240 2.23 -24.74 -26.95
C LEU A 240 1.56 -23.36 -27.12
N ALA A 241 1.99 -22.44 -28.02
CA ALA A 241 2.75 -22.62 -29.26
C ALA A 241 3.59 -21.36 -29.65
N LYS A 242 4.62 -21.61 -30.48
CA LYS A 242 5.41 -20.65 -31.26
C LYS A 242 4.79 -20.45 -32.66
N CYS A 243 4.80 -19.22 -33.17
CA CYS A 243 4.91 -18.78 -34.57
C CYS A 243 5.41 -17.32 -34.48
N GLY A 244 6.29 -16.74 -35.28
CA GLY A 244 6.90 -16.98 -36.59
C GLY A 244 7.29 -15.58 -37.11
N GLY A 245 8.53 -15.38 -37.58
CA GLY A 245 9.11 -14.05 -37.84
C GLY A 245 8.59 -13.29 -39.07
N GLY A 246 8.93 -11.99 -39.13
CA GLY A 246 8.70 -11.11 -40.28
C GLY A 246 9.41 -9.76 -40.12
N LYS A 247 9.97 -9.23 -41.21
CA LYS A 247 10.99 -8.16 -41.30
C LYS A 247 10.43 -6.73 -41.28
N ARG A 248 11.27 -5.80 -40.78
CA ARG A 248 11.50 -4.37 -41.12
C ARG A 248 10.45 -3.63 -41.96
N ARG A 249 10.10 -2.40 -41.54
CA ARG A 249 10.33 -1.17 -42.32
C ARG A 249 10.30 0.09 -41.46
N GLN A 250 11.27 0.94 -41.74
CA GLN A 250 11.56 2.27 -41.23
C GLN A 250 10.69 3.27 -42.01
N ALA A 251 10.05 4.23 -41.33
CA ALA A 251 9.42 5.38 -41.97
C ALA A 251 9.49 6.59 -41.02
N ASP A 252 10.35 7.54 -41.41
CA ASP A 252 10.35 8.93 -40.96
C ASP A 252 9.00 9.58 -41.28
N LEU A 253 8.36 10.18 -40.28
CA LEU A 253 7.44 11.31 -40.49
C LEU A 253 7.57 12.26 -39.30
N GLY A 254 8.30 13.35 -39.53
CA GLY A 254 8.33 14.50 -38.64
C GLY A 254 6.99 15.25 -38.69
N LEU A 255 6.39 15.44 -37.53
CA LEU A 255 5.32 16.41 -37.30
C LEU A 255 5.54 17.04 -35.92
N GLY A 256 5.80 18.35 -35.91
CA GLY A 256 5.99 19.15 -34.70
C GLY A 256 4.71 19.19 -33.85
N ILE A 257 4.87 18.90 -32.55
CA ILE A 257 3.81 18.98 -31.55
C ILE A 257 4.05 20.24 -30.71
N PRO A 258 3.07 21.16 -30.57
CA PRO A 258 3.22 22.32 -29.69
C PRO A 258 3.03 21.90 -28.23
N ALA A 259 3.84 22.48 -27.34
CA ALA A 259 3.84 22.20 -25.90
C ALA A 259 2.51 22.52 -25.21
N PRO A 260 2.03 21.68 -24.26
CA PRO A 260 0.82 21.97 -23.50
C PRO A 260 1.07 23.02 -22.41
N ARG A 261 0.21 24.04 -22.36
CA ARG A 261 0.17 25.06 -21.30
C ARG A 261 -0.30 24.41 -19.99
N HIS A 262 0.55 24.42 -18.97
CA HIS A 262 0.19 23.98 -17.62
C HIS A 262 -0.85 24.94 -17.01
N THR A 263 -2.03 24.42 -16.71
CA THR A 263 -3.01 25.09 -15.85
C THR A 263 -2.81 24.55 -14.43
N VAL A 264 -2.32 25.39 -13.53
CA VAL A 264 -2.11 25.04 -12.12
C VAL A 264 -3.45 25.09 -11.38
N VAL A 265 -3.96 23.94 -10.95
CA VAL A 265 -5.11 23.87 -10.04
C VAL A 265 -4.58 23.84 -8.61
N ALA A 266 -4.73 24.95 -7.90
CA ALA A 266 -4.36 25.08 -6.49
C ALA A 266 -5.37 24.35 -5.60
N TRP A 267 -4.91 23.35 -4.86
CA TRP A 267 -5.70 22.72 -3.80
C TRP A 267 -5.54 23.53 -2.50
N HIS A 268 -6.61 24.24 -2.11
CA HIS A 268 -6.72 24.80 -0.76
C HIS A 268 -7.24 23.73 0.19
N SER A 269 -6.41 23.34 1.16
CA SER A 269 -6.86 22.59 2.34
C SER A 269 -7.51 23.59 3.30
N ARG A 270 -8.83 23.54 3.46
CA ARG A 270 -9.49 24.18 4.61
C ARG A 270 -9.18 23.33 5.84
N GLY A 271 -8.56 23.97 6.83
CA GLY A 271 -8.50 23.44 8.18
C GLY A 271 -9.86 23.57 8.83
N ASP A 272 -10.22 22.54 9.59
CA ASP A 272 -10.66 22.61 10.99
C ASP A 272 -10.24 21.30 11.66
#